data_AF-A0A9D0XU51-F1
#
_entry.id   AF-A0A9D0XU51-F1
#
_cell.length_a   1.000
_cell.length_b   1.000
_cell.length_c   1.000
_cell.angle_alpha   90.00
_cell.angle_beta   90.00
_cell.angle_gamma   90.00
#
_symmetry.space_group_name_H-M   'P 1'
#
loop_
_entity.id
_entity.type
_entity.pdbx_description
1 polymer ?
#
loop_
_entity_poly.entity_id
_entity_poly.type
_entity_poly.pdbx_seq_one_letter_code
_entity_poly.pdbx_strand_id
1 'polypeptide(L)'
;MDIDQISMKMNVLVLPLRDVVVFPGNVMPLFVGREKSIQALNEAMQGDKQIFLITQKSADLDVPKLEDLYSVGTMANILQLLKLPDGTVKVLVEGVQRFSLESLHVDNNVLLGDITVIDTAEENETDTLVLMRALNERFKLFAELQKKIPSEVKSSVQKETNPDRIVDLISANLKLAVDEKQTLLETVSTSERLELVLAMVETELELLESEKRITSRVKKQMDKTQREYYLNEKIKAIHTELAGGDEDVVNEFDDLKQRIEEAGLSEAAKNKASSELKKLKLMPAQSSEATVVRVYLDWL
;
A
#
# COMPACT_ATOMS: atom_id res chain seq x y z
N MET A 1 6.59 -46.91 -16.65
CA MET A 1 5.52 -46.14 -17.32
C MET A 1 4.40 -46.10 -16.33
N ASP A 2 4.55 -45.23 -15.34
CA ASP A 2 3.62 -45.08 -14.23
C ASP A 2 2.47 -44.20 -14.72
N ILE A 3 1.27 -44.76 -14.73
CA ILE A 3 0.01 -44.10 -15.11
C ILE A 3 -0.61 -43.40 -13.89
N ASP A 4 0.08 -43.40 -12.74
CA ASP A 4 -0.38 -42.77 -11.51
C ASP A 4 0.26 -41.38 -11.34
N GLN A 5 -0.40 -40.32 -11.85
CA GLN A 5 -0.43 -38.98 -11.24
C GLN A 5 -1.29 -37.94 -11.99
N ILE A 6 -2.44 -38.31 -12.57
CA ILE A 6 -3.43 -37.28 -12.96
C ILE A 6 -4.47 -37.18 -11.83
N SER A 7 -4.19 -36.32 -10.85
CA SER A 7 -5.14 -35.97 -9.78
C SER A 7 -6.17 -34.97 -10.30
N MET A 8 -7.03 -35.43 -11.22
CA MET A 8 -8.17 -34.66 -11.70
C MET A 8 -9.32 -34.75 -10.68
N LYS A 9 -9.93 -33.62 -10.33
CA LYS A 9 -11.13 -33.55 -9.51
C LYS A 9 -12.29 -33.04 -10.36
N MET A 10 -13.38 -33.81 -10.38
CA MET A 10 -14.58 -33.50 -11.16
C MET A 10 -15.62 -32.79 -10.32
N ASN A 11 -16.42 -31.92 -10.94
CA ASN A 11 -17.59 -31.28 -10.34
C ASN A 11 -17.31 -30.57 -8.99
N VAL A 12 -16.17 -29.86 -8.90
CA VAL A 12 -15.89 -29.06 -7.71
C VAL A 12 -16.71 -27.78 -7.71
N LEU A 13 -17.17 -27.33 -6.54
CA LEU A 13 -17.88 -26.06 -6.39
C LEU A 13 -16.94 -24.90 -6.69
N VAL A 14 -17.31 -24.05 -7.64
CA VAL A 14 -16.49 -22.92 -8.11
C VAL A 14 -17.06 -21.60 -7.61
N LEU A 15 -16.19 -20.76 -7.07
CA LEU A 15 -16.49 -19.40 -6.67
C LEU A 15 -15.63 -18.41 -7.47
N PRO A 16 -16.22 -17.73 -8.47
CA PRO A 16 -15.54 -16.67 -9.19
C PRO A 16 -15.29 -15.46 -8.29
N LEU A 17 -14.05 -15.00 -8.25
CA LEU A 17 -13.58 -13.85 -7.48
C LEU A 17 -13.45 -12.61 -8.36
N ARG A 18 -13.80 -11.45 -7.81
CA ARG A 18 -13.56 -10.14 -8.44
C ARG A 18 -12.38 -9.48 -7.74
N ASP A 19 -11.44 -8.97 -8.52
CA ASP A 19 -10.32 -8.14 -8.07
C ASP A 19 -9.45 -8.74 -6.94
N VAL A 20 -9.46 -10.06 -6.77
CA VAL A 20 -8.66 -10.72 -5.72
C VAL A 20 -8.20 -12.10 -6.16
N VAL A 21 -6.95 -12.41 -5.83
CA VAL A 21 -6.30 -13.70 -6.03
C VAL A 21 -5.98 -14.30 -4.67
N VAL A 22 -6.35 -15.57 -4.45
CA VAL A 22 -6.07 -16.29 -3.20
C VAL A 22 -4.91 -17.25 -3.42
N PHE A 23 -3.83 -17.07 -2.67
CA PHE A 23 -2.67 -17.96 -2.69
C PHE A 23 -2.82 -19.09 -1.64
N PRO A 24 -2.20 -20.25 -1.86
CA PRO A 24 -2.02 -21.28 -0.84
C PRO A 24 -1.45 -20.74 0.48
N GLY A 25 -1.94 -21.24 1.62
CA GLY A 25 -1.54 -20.81 2.97
C GLY A 25 -2.05 -19.44 3.40
N ASN A 26 -2.70 -18.67 2.52
CA ASN A 26 -3.27 -17.37 2.87
C ASN A 26 -4.68 -17.52 3.43
N VAL A 27 -4.97 -16.80 4.52
CA VAL A 27 -6.30 -16.72 5.13
C VAL A 27 -6.87 -15.33 4.91
N MET A 28 -7.98 -15.24 4.18
CA MET A 28 -8.62 -13.95 3.91
C MET A 28 -10.16 -14.00 3.97
N PRO A 29 -10.80 -12.91 4.42
CA PRO A 29 -12.26 -12.79 4.35
C PRO A 29 -12.69 -12.41 2.93
N LEU A 30 -13.73 -13.07 2.42
CA LEU A 30 -14.41 -12.75 1.18
C LEU A 30 -15.86 -12.34 1.46
N PHE A 31 -16.37 -11.41 0.66
CA PHE A 31 -17.75 -10.95 0.72
C PHE A 31 -18.48 -11.42 -0.53
N VAL A 32 -19.55 -12.18 -0.33
CA VAL A 32 -20.30 -12.84 -1.40
C VAL A 32 -21.75 -12.39 -1.36
N GLY A 33 -22.20 -11.77 -2.47
CA GLY A 33 -23.58 -11.26 -2.60
C GLY A 33 -24.39 -11.93 -3.72
N ARG A 34 -23.76 -12.63 -4.67
CA ARG A 34 -24.47 -13.30 -5.76
C ARG A 34 -25.15 -14.57 -5.25
N GLU A 35 -26.43 -14.74 -5.58
CA GLU A 35 -27.26 -15.86 -5.12
C GLU A 35 -26.62 -17.23 -5.45
N LYS A 36 -26.14 -17.43 -6.69
CA LYS A 36 -25.44 -18.65 -7.10
C LYS A 36 -24.19 -18.95 -6.27
N SER A 37 -23.42 -17.92 -5.94
CA SER A 37 -22.19 -18.05 -5.13
C SER A 37 -22.52 -18.34 -3.66
N ILE A 38 -23.59 -17.74 -3.12
CA ILE A 38 -24.09 -18.04 -1.78
C ILE A 38 -24.59 -19.49 -1.72
N GLN A 39 -25.27 -19.96 -2.77
CA GLN A 39 -25.72 -21.35 -2.85
C GLN A 39 -24.54 -22.32 -2.88
N ALA A 40 -23.52 -22.06 -3.71
CA ALA A 40 -22.30 -22.88 -3.75
C ALA A 40 -21.60 -22.94 -2.39
N LEU A 41 -21.53 -21.83 -1.65
CA LEU A 41 -21.00 -21.82 -0.28
C LEU A 41 -21.83 -22.66 0.69
N ASN A 42 -23.16 -22.61 0.61
CA ASN A 42 -24.02 -23.42 1.47
C ASN A 42 -23.88 -24.92 1.17
N GLU A 43 -23.75 -25.30 -0.11
CA GLU A 43 -23.49 -26.68 -0.52
C GLU A 43 -22.11 -27.16 -0.06
N ALA A 44 -21.07 -26.34 -0.23
CA ALA A 44 -19.73 -26.65 0.25
C ALA A 44 -19.70 -26.88 1.76
N MET A 45 -20.47 -26.11 2.53
CA MET A 45 -20.58 -26.26 3.99
C MET A 45 -21.30 -27.54 4.43
N GLN A 46 -22.11 -28.16 3.56
CA GLN A 46 -22.75 -29.45 3.82
C GLN A 46 -21.87 -30.65 3.44
N GLY A 47 -20.91 -30.45 2.54
CA GLY A 47 -19.90 -31.43 2.15
C GLY A 47 -18.56 -31.24 2.89
N ASP A 48 -17.47 -31.27 2.13
CA ASP A 48 -16.09 -31.27 2.64
C ASP A 48 -15.56 -29.88 3.07
N LYS A 49 -16.44 -28.86 3.14
CA LYS A 49 -16.08 -27.47 3.47
C LYS A 49 -14.99 -26.90 2.56
N GLN A 50 -15.08 -27.27 1.29
CA GLN A 50 -14.04 -27.04 0.31
C GLN A 50 -14.64 -26.35 -0.91
N ILE A 51 -13.96 -25.34 -1.43
CA ILE A 51 -14.42 -24.55 -2.57
C ILE A 51 -13.24 -24.14 -3.45
N PHE A 52 -13.43 -24.21 -4.77
CA PHE A 52 -12.43 -23.78 -5.73
C PHE A 52 -12.60 -22.30 -6.03
N LEU A 53 -11.56 -21.53 -5.76
CA LEU A 53 -11.54 -20.08 -5.94
C LEU A 53 -10.82 -19.75 -7.25
N ILE A 54 -11.46 -19.00 -8.13
CA ILE A 54 -10.86 -18.61 -9.40
C ILE A 54 -11.14 -17.15 -9.73
N THR A 55 -10.13 -16.44 -10.19
CA THR A 55 -10.22 -15.01 -10.48
C THR A 55 -10.86 -14.76 -11.84
N GLN A 56 -11.71 -13.73 -11.94
CA GLN A 56 -12.24 -13.24 -13.21
C GLN A 56 -11.23 -12.30 -13.89
N LYS A 57 -11.15 -12.36 -15.22
CA LYS A 57 -10.38 -11.40 -16.03
C LYS A 57 -11.03 -10.02 -16.06
N SER A 58 -12.36 -9.97 -16.00
CA SER A 58 -13.16 -8.76 -15.90
C SER A 58 -14.11 -8.84 -14.72
N ALA A 59 -14.04 -7.86 -13.81
CA ALA A 59 -14.86 -7.82 -12.60
C ALA A 59 -16.34 -7.48 -12.86
N ASP A 60 -16.70 -7.05 -14.08
CA ASP A 60 -18.04 -6.52 -14.39
C ASP A 60 -19.06 -7.62 -14.72
N LEU A 61 -18.61 -8.85 -14.99
CA LEU A 61 -19.46 -9.93 -15.46
C LEU A 61 -20.15 -10.68 -14.33
N ASP A 62 -21.48 -10.63 -14.28
CA ASP A 62 -22.25 -11.30 -13.23
C ASP A 62 -22.28 -12.83 -13.31
N VAL A 63 -22.24 -13.36 -14.53
CA VAL A 63 -22.18 -14.79 -14.79
C VAL A 63 -21.01 -15.04 -15.74
N PRO A 64 -19.78 -15.21 -15.21
CA PRO A 64 -18.61 -15.42 -16.04
C PRO A 64 -18.67 -16.80 -16.72
N LYS A 65 -18.22 -16.87 -17.97
CA LYS A 65 -17.93 -18.12 -18.68
C LYS A 65 -16.48 -18.52 -18.47
N LEU A 66 -16.12 -19.72 -18.91
CA LEU A 66 -14.74 -20.23 -18.84
C LEU A 66 -13.71 -19.27 -19.44
N GLU A 67 -14.03 -18.63 -20.57
CA GLU A 67 -13.15 -17.66 -21.25
C GLU A 67 -12.90 -16.37 -20.45
N ASP A 68 -13.86 -16.01 -19.59
CA ASP A 68 -13.81 -14.82 -18.73
C ASP A 68 -13.01 -15.05 -17.43
N LEU A 69 -12.63 -16.30 -17.16
CA LEU A 69 -11.86 -16.69 -15.99
C LEU A 69 -10.39 -16.87 -16.36
N TYR A 70 -9.53 -16.69 -15.37
CA TYR A 70 -8.15 -17.13 -15.48
C TYR A 70 -8.04 -18.65 -15.50
N SER A 71 -6.88 -19.17 -15.90
CA SER A 71 -6.68 -20.60 -16.13
C SER A 71 -6.36 -21.37 -14.85
N VAL A 72 -5.78 -20.69 -13.86
CA VAL A 72 -5.38 -21.29 -12.59
C VAL A 72 -6.11 -20.62 -11.44
N GLY A 73 -6.60 -21.44 -10.52
CA GLY A 73 -7.20 -21.02 -9.27
C GLY A 73 -6.63 -21.77 -8.08
N THR A 74 -7.22 -21.53 -6.91
CA THR A 74 -6.78 -22.13 -5.66
C THR A 74 -7.93 -22.85 -5.00
N MET A 75 -7.72 -24.13 -4.68
CA MET A 75 -8.63 -24.86 -3.80
C MET A 75 -8.50 -24.29 -2.39
N ALA A 76 -9.62 -24.01 -1.72
CA ALA A 76 -9.63 -23.39 -0.41
C ALA A 76 -10.56 -24.13 0.57
N ASN A 77 -10.17 -24.12 1.84
CA ASN A 77 -11.02 -24.58 2.94
C ASN A 77 -11.84 -23.41 3.48
N ILE A 78 -13.11 -23.65 3.75
CA ILE A 78 -14.01 -22.68 4.40
C ILE A 78 -13.84 -22.80 5.91
N LEU A 79 -13.24 -21.79 6.53
CA LEU A 79 -13.01 -21.75 7.98
C LEU A 79 -14.24 -21.25 8.73
N GLN A 80 -14.92 -20.23 8.19
CA GLN A 80 -16.06 -19.61 8.84
C GLN A 80 -17.02 -19.01 7.81
N LEU A 81 -18.32 -19.11 8.06
CA LEU A 81 -19.37 -18.47 7.27
C LEU A 81 -20.28 -17.64 8.19
N LEU A 82 -20.47 -16.37 7.87
CA LEU A 82 -21.34 -15.45 8.61
C LEU A 82 -22.29 -14.76 7.64
N LYS A 83 -23.60 -14.93 7.84
CA LYS A 83 -24.63 -14.20 7.10
C LYS A 83 -24.79 -12.81 7.70
N LEU A 84 -24.71 -11.77 6.88
CA LEU A 84 -24.89 -10.39 7.28
C LEU A 84 -26.36 -9.97 7.15
N PRO A 85 -26.82 -8.95 7.91
CA PRO A 85 -28.22 -8.49 7.87
C PRO A 85 -28.68 -7.96 6.50
N ASP A 86 -27.74 -7.57 5.64
CA ASP A 86 -27.98 -7.07 4.28
C ASP A 86 -28.22 -8.20 3.25
N GLY A 87 -28.16 -9.46 3.69
CA GLY A 87 -28.31 -10.64 2.84
C GLY A 87 -27.00 -11.12 2.20
N THR A 88 -25.89 -10.41 2.38
CA THR A 88 -24.58 -10.86 1.92
C THR A 88 -23.97 -11.88 2.89
N VAL A 89 -23.01 -12.66 2.41
CA VAL A 89 -22.29 -13.65 3.21
C VAL A 89 -20.82 -13.24 3.31
N LYS A 90 -20.34 -13.08 4.54
CA LYS A 90 -18.91 -12.98 4.84
C LYS A 90 -18.37 -14.38 5.11
N VAL A 91 -17.42 -14.82 4.30
CA VAL A 91 -16.77 -16.13 4.43
C VAL A 91 -15.28 -15.94 4.71
N LEU A 92 -14.71 -16.69 5.63
CA LEU A 92 -13.27 -16.76 5.86
C LEU A 92 -12.74 -18.04 5.21
N VAL A 93 -11.80 -17.89 4.28
CA VAL A 93 -11.23 -19.01 3.52
C VAL A 93 -9.72 -19.10 3.72
N GLU A 94 -9.19 -20.32 3.65
CA GLU A 94 -7.76 -20.62 3.63
C GLU A 94 -7.41 -21.31 2.31
N GLY A 95 -6.51 -20.71 1.51
CA GLY A 95 -6.01 -21.34 0.30
C GLY A 95 -5.17 -22.58 0.62
N VAL A 96 -5.31 -23.65 -0.15
CA VAL A 96 -4.66 -24.95 0.10
C VAL A 96 -3.66 -25.28 -1.01
N GLN A 97 -4.11 -25.32 -2.25
CA GLN A 97 -3.30 -25.79 -3.38
C GLN A 97 -3.83 -25.22 -4.70
N ARG A 98 -2.91 -25.03 -5.66
CA ARG A 98 -3.19 -24.52 -7.00
C ARG A 98 -3.72 -25.64 -7.91
N PHE A 99 -4.71 -25.31 -8.74
CA PHE A 99 -5.23 -26.20 -9.77
C PHE A 99 -5.54 -25.42 -11.04
N SER A 100 -5.41 -26.07 -12.19
CA SER A 100 -5.90 -25.54 -13.46
C SER A 100 -7.39 -25.87 -13.62
N LEU A 101 -8.18 -24.94 -14.18
CA LEU A 101 -9.59 -25.14 -14.49
C LEU A 101 -9.75 -25.62 -15.93
N GLU A 102 -10.24 -26.84 -16.11
CA GLU A 102 -10.41 -27.48 -17.43
C GLU A 102 -11.77 -27.20 -18.04
N SER A 103 -12.82 -27.24 -17.20
CA SER A 103 -14.20 -27.11 -17.63
C SER A 103 -15.02 -26.33 -16.60
N LEU A 104 -16.05 -25.63 -17.07
CA LEU A 104 -17.00 -24.92 -16.22
C LEU A 104 -18.42 -25.17 -16.72
N HIS A 105 -19.30 -25.61 -15.82
CA HIS A 105 -20.71 -25.85 -16.11
C HIS A 105 -21.59 -25.40 -14.94
N VAL A 106 -22.88 -25.31 -15.20
CA VAL A 106 -23.89 -24.95 -14.19
C VAL A 106 -24.78 -26.16 -13.96
N ASP A 107 -24.88 -26.59 -12.71
CA ASP A 107 -25.86 -27.58 -12.27
C ASP A 107 -26.56 -27.05 -11.01
N ASN A 108 -27.86 -27.33 -10.86
CA ASN A 108 -28.67 -26.89 -9.71
C ASN A 108 -28.46 -25.42 -9.28
N ASN A 109 -28.22 -24.52 -10.23
CA ASN A 109 -27.95 -23.09 -9.99
C ASN A 109 -26.62 -22.76 -9.28
N VAL A 110 -25.70 -23.72 -9.16
CA VAL A 110 -24.30 -23.51 -8.74
C VAL A 110 -23.33 -23.65 -9.90
N LEU A 111 -22.15 -23.04 -9.79
CA LEU A 111 -21.06 -23.23 -10.74
C LEU A 111 -20.21 -24.41 -10.30
N LEU A 112 -20.02 -25.36 -11.21
CA LEU A 112 -19.18 -26.52 -11.05
C LEU A 112 -18.07 -26.51 -12.09
N GLY A 113 -16.91 -27.03 -11.72
CA GLY A 113 -15.77 -27.12 -12.62
C GLY A 113 -14.98 -28.39 -12.43
N ASP A 114 -14.26 -28.76 -13.47
CA ASP A 114 -13.29 -29.85 -13.42
C ASP A 114 -11.89 -29.26 -13.33
N ILE A 115 -11.10 -29.73 -12.37
CA ILE A 115 -9.80 -29.13 -12.05
C ILE A 115 -8.68 -30.17 -12.04
N THR A 116 -7.50 -29.77 -12.48
CA THR A 116 -6.30 -30.62 -12.51
C THR A 116 -5.22 -30.04 -11.59
N VAL A 117 -4.57 -30.87 -10.79
CA VAL A 117 -3.41 -30.45 -9.99
C VAL A 117 -2.32 -29.89 -10.90
N ILE A 118 -1.72 -28.79 -10.48
CA ILE A 118 -0.51 -28.25 -11.11
C ILE A 118 0.68 -28.80 -10.33
N ASP A 119 1.43 -29.70 -10.96
CA ASP A 119 2.69 -30.17 -10.44
C ASP A 119 3.78 -29.11 -10.68
N THR A 120 4.53 -28.82 -9.63
CA THR A 120 5.69 -27.93 -9.69
C THR A 120 6.84 -28.65 -10.37
N ALA A 121 7.49 -28.00 -11.33
CA ALA A 121 8.65 -28.58 -11.99
C ALA A 121 9.83 -28.72 -11.02
N GLU A 122 10.45 -29.90 -10.97
CA GLU A 122 11.71 -30.10 -10.25
C GLU A 122 12.85 -29.37 -10.96
N GLU A 123 13.58 -28.55 -10.21
CA GLU A 123 14.62 -27.67 -10.74
C GLU A 123 15.92 -27.78 -9.94
N ASN A 124 16.99 -27.11 -10.42
CA ASN A 124 18.30 -27.12 -9.77
C ASN A 124 18.22 -26.61 -8.33
N GLU A 125 18.34 -27.53 -7.36
CA GLU A 125 18.24 -27.23 -5.93
C GLU A 125 19.18 -26.11 -5.47
N THR A 126 20.36 -25.96 -6.09
CA THR A 126 21.34 -24.95 -5.67
C THR A 126 20.86 -23.53 -5.97
N ASP A 127 20.35 -23.30 -7.18
CA ASP A 127 19.91 -21.96 -7.62
C ASP A 127 18.64 -21.55 -6.85
N THR A 128 17.71 -22.49 -6.68
CA THR A 128 16.50 -22.32 -5.86
C THR A 128 16.84 -21.91 -4.42
N LEU A 129 17.83 -22.55 -3.78
CA LEU A 129 18.26 -22.19 -2.43
C LEU A 129 18.87 -20.79 -2.34
N VAL A 130 19.61 -20.36 -3.37
CA VAL A 130 20.18 -19.00 -3.41
C VAL A 130 19.06 -17.96 -3.54
N LEU A 131 18.11 -18.18 -4.45
CA LEU A 131 16.95 -17.32 -4.63
C LEU A 131 16.09 -17.24 -3.36
N MET A 132 15.83 -18.36 -2.69
CA MET A 132 15.10 -18.38 -1.42
C MET A 132 15.79 -17.56 -0.32
N ARG A 133 17.12 -17.62 -0.23
CA ARG A 133 17.88 -16.81 0.74
C ARG A 133 17.76 -15.33 0.43
N ALA A 134 17.98 -14.95 -0.83
CA ALA A 134 17.83 -13.56 -1.27
C ALA A 134 16.41 -13.03 -0.99
N LEU A 135 15.39 -13.81 -1.36
CA LEU A 135 13.99 -13.45 -1.14
C LEU A 135 13.65 -13.29 0.35
N ASN A 136 14.13 -14.18 1.22
CA ASN A 136 13.94 -14.07 2.66
C ASN A 136 14.58 -12.80 3.24
N GLU A 137 15.80 -12.47 2.81
CA GLU A 137 16.49 -11.25 3.25
C GLU A 137 15.73 -9.99 2.82
N ARG A 138 15.28 -9.93 1.57
CA ARG A 138 14.49 -8.80 1.05
C ARG A 138 13.12 -8.70 1.71
N PHE A 139 12.43 -9.82 1.88
CA PHE A 139 11.14 -9.84 2.57
C PHE A 139 11.27 -9.39 4.02
N LYS A 140 12.36 -9.72 4.72
CA LYS A 140 12.60 -9.24 6.08
C LYS A 140 12.66 -7.71 6.14
N LEU A 141 13.42 -7.08 5.25
CA LEU A 141 13.48 -5.62 5.14
C LEU A 141 12.11 -5.03 4.80
N PHE A 142 11.38 -5.66 3.86
CA PHE A 142 10.04 -5.24 3.47
C PHE A 142 9.08 -5.27 4.65
N ALA A 143 9.10 -6.35 5.42
CA ALA A 143 8.26 -6.55 6.58
C ALA A 143 8.60 -5.63 7.77
N GLU A 144 9.83 -5.11 7.86
CA GLU A 144 10.23 -4.10 8.83
C GLU A 144 9.71 -2.70 8.46
N LEU A 145 9.74 -2.36 7.16
CA LEU A 145 9.20 -1.08 6.66
C LEU A 145 7.68 -1.08 6.63
N GLN A 146 7.06 -2.19 6.24
CA GLN A 146 5.62 -2.39 6.17
C GLN A 146 5.06 -2.77 7.55
N LYS A 147 4.66 -1.77 8.34
CA LYS A 147 4.17 -1.93 9.72
C LYS A 147 2.90 -2.79 9.89
N LYS A 148 2.28 -3.24 8.80
CA LYS A 148 1.01 -3.99 8.80
C LYS A 148 1.17 -5.51 8.70
N ILE A 149 2.38 -6.04 8.50
CA ILE A 149 2.58 -7.50 8.40
C ILE A 149 2.60 -8.11 9.80
N PRO A 150 1.70 -9.07 10.12
CA PRO A 150 1.67 -9.75 11.42
C PRO A 150 2.97 -10.51 11.71
N SER A 151 3.33 -10.61 13.00
CA SER A 151 4.53 -11.34 13.45
C SER A 151 4.50 -12.81 13.04
N GLU A 152 3.31 -13.39 13.02
CA GLU A 152 3.07 -14.79 12.69
C GLU A 152 3.51 -15.07 11.26
N VAL A 153 3.12 -14.21 10.31
CA VAL A 153 3.49 -14.31 8.89
C VAL A 153 5.01 -14.24 8.71
N LYS A 154 5.68 -13.30 9.39
CA LYS A 154 7.15 -13.18 9.35
C LYS A 154 7.82 -14.47 9.82
N SER A 155 7.30 -15.04 10.90
CA SER A 155 7.83 -16.28 11.47
C SER A 155 7.56 -17.51 10.59
N SER A 156 6.41 -17.55 9.90
CA SER A 156 6.07 -18.62 8.97
C SER A 156 6.98 -18.61 7.75
N VAL A 157 7.19 -17.45 7.13
CA VAL A 157 8.09 -17.30 5.97
C VAL A 157 9.52 -17.72 6.33
N GLN A 158 10.03 -17.34 7.51
CA GLN A 158 11.40 -17.70 7.94
C GLN A 158 11.60 -19.20 8.21
N LYS A 159 10.54 -19.93 8.56
CA LYS A 159 10.61 -21.36 8.90
C LYS A 159 10.27 -22.26 7.73
N GLU A 160 9.62 -21.72 6.71
CA GLU A 160 9.21 -22.48 5.53
C GLU A 160 10.45 -22.89 4.71
N THR A 161 10.47 -24.13 4.27
CA THR A 161 11.57 -24.72 3.49
C THR A 161 11.12 -25.04 2.07
N ASN A 162 9.82 -25.08 1.81
CA ASN A 162 9.29 -25.27 0.48
C ASN A 162 9.29 -23.92 -0.30
N PRO A 163 10.00 -23.84 -1.43
CA PRO A 163 10.11 -22.59 -2.22
C PRO A 163 8.76 -22.07 -2.71
N ASP A 164 7.88 -22.93 -3.21
CA ASP A 164 6.55 -22.52 -3.69
C ASP A 164 5.69 -21.95 -2.57
N ARG A 165 5.76 -22.54 -1.36
CA ARG A 165 5.05 -22.00 -0.20
C ARG A 165 5.59 -20.66 0.25
N ILE A 166 6.91 -20.45 0.19
CA ILE A 166 7.50 -19.12 0.47
C ILE A 166 6.95 -18.09 -0.50
N VAL A 167 6.96 -18.40 -1.81
CA VAL A 167 6.39 -17.56 -2.86
C VAL A 167 4.94 -17.22 -2.55
N ASP A 168 4.11 -18.23 -2.24
CA ASP A 168 2.68 -18.04 -1.95
C ASP A 168 2.45 -17.15 -0.72
N LEU A 169 3.16 -17.42 0.38
CA LEU A 169 3.06 -16.65 1.63
C LEU A 169 3.49 -15.19 1.45
N ILE A 170 4.57 -14.94 0.71
CA ILE A 170 5.04 -13.58 0.45
C ILE A 170 4.06 -12.85 -0.47
N SER A 171 3.66 -13.48 -1.58
CA SER A 171 2.75 -12.90 -2.59
C SER A 171 1.40 -12.49 -2.01
N ALA A 172 0.90 -13.25 -1.04
CA ALA A 172 -0.31 -12.93 -0.29
C ALA A 172 -0.24 -11.58 0.45
N ASN A 173 0.96 -11.13 0.83
CA ASN A 173 1.19 -9.93 1.63
C ASN A 173 1.69 -8.73 0.80
N LEU A 174 1.95 -8.92 -0.49
CA LEU A 174 2.32 -7.84 -1.42
C LEU A 174 1.07 -7.13 -1.99
N LYS A 175 1.20 -5.83 -2.21
CA LYS A 175 0.15 -4.98 -2.80
C LYS A 175 0.30 -4.89 -4.32
N LEU A 176 0.18 -6.05 -4.96
CA LEU A 176 0.31 -6.18 -6.41
C LEU A 176 -1.05 -6.07 -7.10
N ALA A 177 -1.01 -5.71 -8.38
CA ALA A 177 -2.18 -5.76 -9.24
C ALA A 177 -2.63 -7.22 -9.47
N VAL A 178 -3.89 -7.40 -9.87
CA VAL A 178 -4.51 -8.74 -9.98
C VAL A 178 -3.85 -9.58 -11.06
N ASP A 179 -3.52 -8.96 -12.18
CA ASP A 179 -2.77 -9.53 -13.31
C ASP A 179 -1.37 -10.00 -12.90
N GLU A 180 -0.64 -9.21 -12.09
CA GLU A 180 0.66 -9.61 -11.56
C GLU A 180 0.55 -10.80 -10.61
N LYS A 181 -0.41 -10.77 -9.68
CA LYS A 181 -0.68 -11.89 -8.76
C LYS A 181 -1.06 -13.15 -9.51
N GLN A 182 -1.82 -12.99 -10.58
CA GLN A 182 -2.28 -14.13 -11.34
C GLN A 182 -1.18 -14.73 -12.21
N THR A 183 -0.30 -13.88 -12.77
CA THR A 183 0.93 -14.35 -13.42
C THR A 183 1.76 -15.22 -12.47
N LEU A 184 1.92 -14.81 -11.21
CA LEU A 184 2.60 -15.60 -10.18
C LEU A 184 1.90 -16.93 -9.84
N LEU A 185 0.56 -16.94 -9.87
CA LEU A 185 -0.21 -18.15 -9.58
C LEU A 185 -0.11 -19.16 -10.74
N GLU A 186 -0.13 -18.67 -11.99
CA GLU A 186 -0.09 -19.44 -13.24
C GLU A 186 1.30 -19.95 -13.60
N THR A 187 2.36 -19.31 -13.10
CA THR A 187 3.74 -19.75 -13.36
C THR A 187 3.98 -21.11 -12.70
N VAL A 188 4.41 -22.09 -13.50
CA VAL A 188 4.61 -23.49 -13.07
C VAL A 188 6.03 -23.71 -12.54
N SER A 189 7.03 -23.06 -13.15
CA SER A 189 8.43 -23.14 -12.75
C SER A 189 8.66 -22.47 -11.39
N THR A 190 9.27 -23.20 -10.46
CA THR A 190 9.51 -22.70 -9.09
C THR A 190 10.58 -21.59 -9.09
N SER A 191 11.64 -21.70 -9.90
CA SER A 191 12.68 -20.68 -10.03
C SER A 191 12.14 -19.43 -10.69
N GLU A 192 11.37 -19.55 -11.78
CA GLU A 192 10.74 -18.38 -12.41
C GLU A 192 9.81 -17.66 -11.42
N ARG A 193 9.03 -18.41 -10.63
CA ARG A 193 8.21 -17.83 -9.56
C ARG A 193 9.03 -17.08 -8.52
N LEU A 194 10.13 -17.67 -8.06
CA LEU A 194 11.02 -17.05 -7.08
C LEU A 194 11.63 -15.75 -7.62
N GLU A 195 12.09 -15.76 -8.86
CA GLU A 195 12.64 -14.58 -9.54
C GLU A 195 11.60 -13.47 -9.68
N LEU A 196 10.39 -13.81 -10.13
CA LEU A 196 9.28 -12.86 -10.27
C LEU A 196 8.92 -12.24 -8.92
N VAL A 197 8.72 -13.04 -7.87
CA VAL A 197 8.42 -12.50 -6.54
C VAL A 197 9.56 -11.65 -6.02
N LEU A 198 10.82 -12.06 -6.20
CA LEU A 198 11.97 -11.27 -5.78
C LEU A 198 11.98 -9.90 -6.43
N ALA A 199 11.76 -9.82 -7.75
CA ALA A 199 11.69 -8.56 -8.48
C ALA A 199 10.52 -7.67 -7.99
N MET A 200 9.36 -8.27 -7.72
CA MET A 200 8.19 -7.57 -7.18
C MET A 200 8.45 -7.03 -5.75
N VAL A 201 9.10 -7.81 -4.90
CA VAL A 201 9.50 -7.39 -3.54
C VAL A 201 10.47 -6.21 -3.60
N GLU A 202 11.46 -6.24 -4.49
CA GLU A 202 12.41 -5.13 -4.66
C GLU A 202 11.71 -3.85 -5.11
N THR A 203 10.79 -3.96 -6.08
CA THR A 203 10.01 -2.82 -6.56
C THR A 203 9.17 -2.19 -5.44
N GLU A 204 8.48 -3.03 -4.65
CA GLU A 204 7.70 -2.57 -3.49
C GLU A 204 8.57 -1.95 -2.39
N LEU A 205 9.77 -2.50 -2.16
CA LEU A 205 10.75 -1.94 -1.22
C LEU A 205 11.18 -0.54 -1.63
N GLU A 206 11.56 -0.34 -2.90
CA GLU A 206 11.95 0.97 -3.43
C GLU A 206 10.84 2.01 -3.28
N LEU A 207 9.59 1.60 -3.55
CA LEU A 207 8.42 2.46 -3.37
C LEU A 207 8.25 2.88 -1.90
N LEU A 208 8.31 1.92 -0.97
CA LEU A 208 8.18 2.19 0.47
C LEU A 208 9.30 3.09 1.01
N GLU A 209 10.53 2.90 0.55
CA GLU A 209 11.65 3.75 0.94
C GLU A 209 11.49 5.18 0.42
N SER A 210 11.02 5.34 -0.82
CA SER A 210 10.71 6.63 -1.41
C SER A 210 9.59 7.34 -0.65
N GLU A 211 8.49 6.65 -0.34
CA GLU A 211 7.36 7.18 0.44
C GLU A 211 7.82 7.65 1.83
N LYS A 212 8.64 6.84 2.52
CA LYS A 212 9.21 7.20 3.83
C LYS A 212 10.10 8.44 3.73
N ARG A 213 10.90 8.56 2.67
CA ARG A 213 11.77 9.71 2.41
C ARG A 213 10.96 10.98 2.17
N ILE A 214 9.91 10.91 1.35
CA ILE A 214 8.99 12.02 1.06
C ILE A 214 8.30 12.46 2.36
N THR A 215 7.70 11.51 3.08
CA THR A 215 7.00 11.79 4.34
C THR A 215 7.93 12.45 5.37
N SER A 216 9.18 12.01 5.47
CA SER A 216 10.17 12.63 6.35
C SER A 216 10.49 14.07 5.97
N ARG A 217 10.63 14.36 4.66
CA ARG A 217 10.87 15.73 4.17
C ARG A 217 9.69 16.65 4.45
N VAL A 218 8.47 16.20 4.14
CA VAL A 218 7.24 16.95 4.40
C VAL A 218 7.09 17.25 5.89
N LYS A 219 7.33 16.26 6.76
CA LYS A 219 7.29 16.45 8.21
C LYS A 219 8.30 17.50 8.69
N LYS A 220 9.56 17.41 8.25
CA LYS A 220 10.59 18.41 8.59
C LYS A 220 10.21 19.82 8.13
N GLN A 221 9.62 19.96 6.94
CA GLN A 221 9.16 21.24 6.43
C GLN A 221 8.00 21.80 7.25
N MET A 222 7.01 20.98 7.59
CA MET A 222 5.90 21.38 8.44
C MET A 222 6.37 21.79 9.84
N ASP A 223 7.25 21.01 10.47
CA ASP A 223 7.80 21.31 11.79
C ASP A 223 8.56 22.66 11.77
N LYS A 224 9.28 22.95 10.68
CA LYS A 224 9.96 24.23 10.49
C LYS A 224 8.95 25.38 10.35
N THR A 225 7.93 25.24 9.50
CA THR A 225 6.90 26.27 9.30
C THR A 225 6.10 26.53 10.57
N GLN A 226 5.70 25.48 11.30
CA GLN A 226 5.01 25.64 12.59
C GLN A 226 5.90 26.33 13.62
N ARG A 227 7.19 25.97 13.67
CA ARG A 227 8.15 26.63 14.57
C ARG A 227 8.35 28.10 14.21
N GLU A 228 8.50 28.44 12.93
CA GLU A 228 8.61 29.83 12.46
C GLU A 228 7.34 30.63 12.77
N TYR A 229 6.16 30.06 12.50
CA TYR A 229 4.88 30.67 12.87
C TYR A 229 4.80 30.95 14.37
N TYR A 230 5.09 29.95 15.20
CA TYR A 230 5.07 30.08 16.66
C TYR A 230 6.06 31.13 17.18
N LEU A 231 7.28 31.16 16.63
CA LEU A 231 8.30 32.14 17.01
C LEU A 231 7.90 33.56 16.61
N ASN A 232 7.33 33.75 15.42
CA ASN A 232 6.86 35.05 14.97
C ASN A 232 5.71 35.59 15.83
N GLU A 233 4.75 34.74 16.20
CA GLU A 233 3.68 35.14 17.11
C GLU A 233 4.22 35.51 18.51
N LYS A 234 5.23 34.79 19.00
CA LYS A 234 5.91 35.20 20.25
C LYS A 234 6.65 36.53 20.14
N ILE A 235 7.32 36.78 19.01
CA ILE A 235 8.00 38.06 18.78
C ILE A 235 6.98 39.21 18.77
N LYS A 236 5.84 39.03 18.08
CA LYS A 236 4.75 40.03 18.10
C LYS A 236 4.22 40.27 19.51
N ALA A 237 3.98 39.22 20.28
CA ALA A 237 3.52 39.35 21.66
C ALA A 237 4.54 40.11 22.54
N ILE A 238 5.84 39.78 22.43
CA ILE A 238 6.91 40.49 23.16
C ILE A 238 6.99 41.97 22.74
N HIS A 239 6.91 42.29 21.45
CA HIS A 239 6.91 43.69 21.00
C HIS A 239 5.69 44.46 21.53
N THR A 240 4.52 43.82 21.59
CA THR A 240 3.30 44.42 22.14
C THR A 240 3.44 44.69 23.64
N GLU A 241 4.00 43.75 24.41
CA GLU A 241 4.27 43.94 25.84
C GLU A 241 5.36 44.99 26.12
N LEU A 242 6.46 44.99 25.34
CA LEU A 242 7.56 45.98 25.48
C LEU A 242 7.13 47.39 25.06
N ALA A 243 6.20 47.51 24.10
CA ALA A 243 5.60 48.78 23.70
C ALA A 243 4.54 49.29 24.70
N GLY A 244 4.34 48.60 25.84
CA GLY A 244 3.41 49.02 26.88
C GLY A 244 1.93 48.87 26.49
N GLY A 245 1.62 48.07 25.47
CA GLY A 245 0.26 47.89 24.97
C GLY A 245 -0.15 48.83 23.83
N ASP A 246 0.75 49.70 23.33
CA ASP A 246 0.48 50.52 22.14
C ASP A 246 0.68 49.69 20.86
N GLU A 247 -0.42 49.22 20.27
CA GLU A 247 -0.46 48.53 18.96
C GLU A 247 0.09 49.40 17.80
N ASP A 248 0.17 50.72 18.00
CA ASP A 248 0.62 51.70 17.00
C ASP A 248 2.07 51.48 16.53
N VAL A 249 2.95 50.93 17.37
CA VAL A 249 4.36 50.68 17.00
C VAL A 249 4.52 49.46 16.07
N VAL A 250 3.63 48.46 16.19
CA VAL A 250 3.68 47.26 15.32
C VAL A 250 3.13 47.60 13.93
N ASN A 251 2.09 48.44 13.88
CA ASN A 251 1.49 48.92 12.64
C ASN A 251 2.47 49.78 11.81
N GLU A 252 3.30 50.57 12.49
CA GLU A 252 4.31 51.44 11.87
C GLU A 252 5.35 50.69 11.01
N PHE A 253 5.76 49.50 11.42
CA PHE A 253 6.73 48.72 10.64
C PHE A 253 6.14 48.11 9.37
N ASP A 254 4.85 47.76 9.41
CA ASP A 254 4.16 47.22 8.24
C ASP A 254 3.78 48.34 7.26
N ASP A 255 3.46 49.54 7.77
CA ASP A 255 3.30 50.75 6.95
C ASP A 255 4.60 51.16 6.23
N LEU A 256 5.74 51.17 6.95
CA LEU A 256 7.05 51.41 6.32
C LEU A 256 7.38 50.36 5.24
N LYS A 257 7.01 49.10 5.45
CA LYS A 257 7.22 48.04 4.46
C LYS A 257 6.38 48.29 3.21
N GLN A 258 5.12 48.70 3.37
CA GLN A 258 4.23 49.04 2.27
C GLN A 258 4.75 50.26 1.48
N ARG A 259 5.20 51.31 2.18
CA ARG A 259 5.78 52.51 1.57
C ARG A 259 7.04 52.19 0.73
N ILE A 260 7.91 51.28 1.19
CA ILE A 260 9.09 50.83 0.42
C ILE A 260 8.69 50.09 -0.87
N GLU A 261 7.60 49.32 -0.85
CA GLU A 261 7.08 48.62 -2.03
C GLU A 261 6.42 49.59 -3.03
N GLU A 262 5.71 50.61 -2.53
CA GLU A 262 5.00 51.59 -3.34
C GLU A 262 5.89 52.73 -3.89
N ALA A 263 7.05 52.99 -3.26
CA ALA A 263 7.96 54.08 -3.63
C ALA A 263 8.66 53.92 -5.00
N GLY A 264 8.49 52.79 -5.70
CA GLY A 264 9.04 52.59 -7.04
C GLY A 264 10.58 52.62 -7.10
N LEU A 265 11.24 52.21 -6.01
CA LEU A 265 12.70 52.21 -5.88
C LEU A 265 13.38 51.25 -6.87
N SER A 266 14.60 51.59 -7.31
CA SER A 266 15.47 50.67 -8.05
C SER A 266 15.78 49.41 -7.21
N GLU A 267 16.07 48.26 -7.85
CA GLU A 267 16.33 47.01 -7.11
C GLU A 267 17.44 47.14 -6.05
N ALA A 268 18.50 47.89 -6.35
CA ALA A 268 19.59 48.12 -5.40
C ALA A 268 19.11 48.91 -4.16
N ALA A 269 18.29 49.95 -4.38
CA ALA A 269 17.73 50.77 -3.31
C ALA A 269 16.69 49.99 -2.48
N LYS A 270 15.84 49.19 -3.12
CA LYS A 270 14.82 48.36 -2.47
C LYS A 270 15.44 47.28 -1.57
N ASN A 271 16.50 46.62 -2.05
CA ASN A 271 17.25 45.63 -1.26
C ASN A 271 17.94 46.29 -0.05
N LYS A 272 18.48 47.50 -0.22
CA LYS A 272 19.09 48.27 0.87
C LYS A 272 18.05 48.70 1.90
N ALA A 273 16.91 49.26 1.46
CA ALA A 273 15.80 49.67 2.32
C ALA A 273 15.23 48.49 3.12
N SER A 274 15.02 47.34 2.47
CA SER A 274 14.55 46.11 3.13
C SER A 274 15.53 45.58 4.18
N SER A 275 16.84 45.70 3.93
CA SER A 275 17.86 45.31 4.89
C SER A 275 17.90 46.25 6.10
N GLU A 276 17.75 47.56 5.90
CA GLU A 276 17.72 48.53 6.99
C GLU A 276 16.42 48.42 7.80
N LEU A 277 15.26 48.14 7.17
CA LEU A 277 14.00 47.85 7.88
C LEU A 277 14.10 46.61 8.78
N LYS A 278 14.77 45.54 8.31
CA LYS A 278 15.02 44.34 9.13
C LYS A 278 15.90 44.63 10.34
N LYS A 279 16.91 45.51 10.18
CA LYS A 279 17.74 45.95 11.31
C LYS A 279 16.93 46.79 12.29
N LEU A 280 16.10 47.71 11.79
CA LEU A 280 15.25 48.56 12.63
C LEU A 280 14.30 47.73 13.52
N LYS A 281 13.72 46.64 12.99
CA LYS A 281 12.87 45.71 13.77
C LYS A 281 13.59 45.03 14.94
N LEU A 282 14.91 44.88 14.88
CA LEU A 282 15.72 44.21 15.89
C LEU A 282 16.38 45.18 16.89
N MET A 283 16.33 46.48 16.62
CA MET A 283 16.95 47.51 17.46
C MET A 283 15.97 47.99 18.55
N PRO A 284 16.46 48.31 19.77
CA PRO A 284 15.65 49.00 20.77
C PRO A 284 15.17 50.35 20.23
N ALA A 285 13.87 50.64 20.36
CA ALA A 285 13.25 51.87 19.83
C ALA A 285 13.86 53.18 20.41
N GLN A 286 14.51 53.10 21.57
CA GLN A 286 15.18 54.24 22.22
C GLN A 286 16.68 54.38 21.84
N SER A 287 17.20 53.51 20.98
CA SER A 287 18.59 53.61 20.51
C SER A 287 18.78 54.77 19.55
N SER A 288 19.86 55.53 19.71
CA SER A 288 20.25 56.59 18.76
C SER A 288 20.44 56.05 17.34
N GLU A 289 20.85 54.80 17.19
CA GLU A 289 20.97 54.13 15.88
C GLU A 289 19.62 53.84 15.23
N ALA A 290 18.60 53.48 16.03
CA ALA A 290 17.26 53.21 15.52
C ALA A 290 16.63 54.49 14.95
N THR A 291 16.84 55.64 15.61
CA THR A 291 16.39 56.95 15.10
C THR A 291 17.02 57.30 13.76
N VAL A 292 18.33 57.05 13.58
CA VAL A 292 19.03 57.34 12.32
C VAL A 292 18.50 56.46 11.19
N VAL A 293 18.32 55.16 11.44
CA VAL A 293 17.80 54.22 10.45
C VAL A 293 16.36 54.55 10.07
N ARG A 294 15.53 54.97 11.03
CA ARG A 294 14.15 55.41 10.78
C ARG A 294 14.11 56.68 9.92
N VAL A 295 14.87 57.70 10.27
CA VAL A 295 14.96 58.94 9.46
C VAL A 295 15.43 58.66 8.03
N TYR A 296 16.35 57.71 7.86
CA TYR A 296 16.78 57.28 6.53
C TYR A 296 15.66 56.58 5.74
N LEU A 297 14.89 55.70 6.39
CA LEU A 297 13.77 55.01 5.76
C LEU A 297 12.58 55.94 5.47
N ASP A 298 12.35 56.95 6.30
CA ASP A 298 11.31 57.98 6.08
C ASP A 298 11.68 58.97 4.97
N TRP A 299 12.98 59.18 4.72
CA TRP A 299 13.48 60.03 3.64
C TRP A 299 13.40 59.37 2.26
N LEU A 300 13.56 58.05 2.19
CA LEU A 300 13.48 57.26 0.96
C LEU A 300 12.06 57.22 0.39
#